data_AF-A0A8D7F3Y9-F1
#
_entry.id   AF-A0A8D7F3Y9-F1
#
_cell.length_a   1.000
_cell.length_b   1.000
_cell.length_c   1.000
_cell.angle_alpha   90.00
_cell.angle_beta   90.00
_cell.angle_gamma   90.00
#
_symmetry.space_group_name_H-M   'P 1'
#
loop_
_entity.id
_entity.type
_entity.pdbx_description
1 polymer ?
#
loop_
_entity_poly.entity_id
_entity_poly.type
_entity_poly.pdbx_seq_one_letter_code
_entity_poly.pdbx_strand_id
1 'polypeptide(L)'
;MVRLDSALLLNLRVSDDLSLNRAILTIKYLYNAGAKVILASNWPQANASRLLSKEAFADHLSALLKVKVVPANDASAILQFKMKNMENADVLLLDNLTNNKEEVANSYEFSKTLSSGVSIFVNDAFSLSHRVLASTVGVARFCHASVAGFHFEEELLQLMKISETKKQPYVAIIGGSNFLKKANTLHVLASTCDGLIFIGKLAFQIMNGFGLSVPTHLVEHDAAKEALELIKLTQQRKIPIYFQKDFVCVKVGKPELVEIYPYNEILAGWVPVDLGPVSMKETSSMLSTCKKVILIGSVSFGSLEEDNVRTSQLVSVLERISKNGSEVILIGNAACKAFAGKSSYSNQYSVFRNASVAWEFLRGTKLPGVAILDKAFQYNLNWHAIFADPTKPIAVDIGSGNGLFILKVARKCTDLNFLGLEINRKLVQRCLDNLHQSEFKNGEDQRWRMVQRGLVEAILDLLITNGKVHSTFHVFLQSDIKTVTTRMKHLFITYGKGKLVVDGDDRDWLEENPFGVQTDWEQHVIERGAPMYRIILKKV
;
A
#
# COMPACT_ATOMS: atom_id res chain seq x y z
N MET A 1 -10.16 -13.47 -0.17
CA MET A 1 -10.94 -12.46 -0.91
C MET A 1 -9.97 -11.57 -1.66
N VAL A 2 -10.22 -11.37 -2.96
CA VAL A 2 -9.46 -10.45 -3.81
C VAL A 2 -10.33 -9.22 -4.06
N ARG A 3 -9.83 -8.04 -3.71
CA ARG A 3 -10.44 -6.77 -4.09
C ARG A 3 -9.89 -6.36 -5.45
N LEU A 4 -10.70 -6.50 -6.50
CA LEU A 4 -10.28 -6.28 -7.89
C LEU A 4 -10.44 -4.80 -8.28
N ASP A 5 -9.45 -4.22 -8.95
CA ASP A 5 -9.55 -2.84 -9.42
C ASP A 5 -10.61 -2.66 -10.52
N SER A 6 -11.57 -1.78 -10.26
CA SER A 6 -12.61 -1.43 -11.23
C SER A 6 -12.06 -0.65 -12.42
N ALA A 7 -10.98 0.11 -12.24
CA ALA A 7 -10.40 0.95 -13.29
C ALA A 7 -9.88 0.14 -14.50
N LEU A 8 -9.44 -1.10 -14.25
CA LEU A 8 -8.99 -2.03 -15.29
C LEU A 8 -10.15 -2.48 -16.20
N LEU A 9 -11.34 -2.60 -15.63
CA LEU A 9 -12.53 -3.14 -16.29
C LEU A 9 -13.32 -2.07 -17.06
N LEU A 10 -12.98 -0.80 -16.89
CA LEU A 10 -13.57 0.30 -17.68
C LEU A 10 -12.87 0.49 -19.02
N ASN A 11 -11.65 -0.02 -19.16
CA ASN A 11 -10.78 0.17 -20.33
C ASN A 11 -10.84 -1.01 -21.32
N LEU A 12 -11.88 -1.85 -21.26
CA LEU A 12 -12.09 -3.11 -22.00
C LEU A 12 -12.03 -3.03 -23.54
N ARG A 13 -11.75 -1.86 -24.12
CA ARG A 13 -11.52 -1.72 -25.57
C ARG A 13 -10.10 -2.11 -26.01
N VAL A 14 -9.18 -2.41 -25.09
CA VAL A 14 -7.78 -2.75 -25.43
C VAL A 14 -7.43 -4.12 -24.87
N SER A 15 -7.36 -5.12 -25.76
CA SER A 15 -7.05 -6.52 -25.46
C SER A 15 -5.62 -6.79 -24.97
N ASP A 16 -4.75 -5.76 -24.94
CA ASP A 16 -3.33 -5.87 -24.60
C ASP A 16 -2.93 -5.04 -23.35
N ASP A 17 -3.85 -4.81 -22.41
CA ASP A 17 -3.50 -4.12 -21.17
C ASP A 17 -2.75 -5.06 -20.20
N LEU A 18 -1.42 -4.88 -20.11
CA LEU A 18 -0.55 -5.57 -19.15
C LEU A 18 -1.11 -5.53 -17.71
N SER A 19 -1.76 -4.43 -17.34
CA SER A 19 -2.33 -4.22 -16.01
C SER A 19 -3.49 -5.18 -15.74
N LEU A 20 -4.38 -5.38 -16.72
CA LEU A 20 -5.48 -6.34 -16.63
C LEU A 20 -4.95 -7.78 -16.55
N ASN A 21 -3.91 -8.10 -17.33
CA ASN A 21 -3.27 -9.41 -17.30
C ASN A 21 -2.69 -9.74 -15.92
N ARG A 22 -2.12 -8.76 -15.21
CA ARG A 22 -1.61 -8.94 -13.84
C ARG A 22 -2.71 -9.20 -12.82
N ALA A 23 -3.82 -8.48 -12.90
CA ALA A 23 -4.95 -8.72 -12.01
C ALA A 23 -5.59 -10.11 -12.26
N ILE A 24 -5.70 -10.51 -13.52
CA ILE A 24 -6.11 -11.87 -13.91
C ILE A 24 -5.14 -12.91 -13.35
N LEU A 25 -3.83 -12.64 -13.42
CA LEU A 25 -2.80 -13.52 -12.87
C LEU A 25 -2.95 -13.70 -11.36
N THR A 26 -3.27 -12.65 -10.60
CA THR A 26 -3.53 -12.75 -9.15
C THR A 26 -4.62 -13.78 -8.86
N ILE A 27 -5.75 -13.66 -9.57
CA ILE A 27 -6.92 -14.54 -9.39
C ILE A 27 -6.58 -15.98 -9.77
N LYS A 28 -5.95 -16.18 -10.94
CA LYS A 28 -5.54 -17.50 -11.43
C LYS A 28 -4.52 -18.18 -10.53
N TYR A 29 -3.55 -17.42 -9.99
CA TYR A 29 -2.54 -17.94 -9.09
C TYR A 29 -3.18 -18.53 -7.83
N LEU A 30 -4.07 -17.77 -7.19
CA LEU A 30 -4.80 -18.22 -6.00
C LEU A 30 -5.68 -19.45 -6.32
N TYR A 31 -6.40 -19.39 -7.42
CA TYR A 31 -7.25 -20.47 -7.89
C TYR A 31 -6.47 -21.78 -8.12
N ASN A 32 -5.37 -21.72 -8.87
CA ASN A 32 -4.52 -22.87 -9.17
C ASN A 32 -3.81 -23.43 -7.92
N ALA A 33 -3.57 -22.59 -6.92
CA ALA A 33 -3.06 -23.02 -5.62
C ALA A 33 -4.13 -23.71 -4.73
N GLY A 34 -5.35 -23.90 -5.24
CA GLY A 34 -6.45 -24.55 -4.53
C GLY A 34 -7.21 -23.62 -3.58
N ALA A 35 -7.02 -22.30 -3.67
CA ALA A 35 -7.76 -21.36 -2.84
C ALA A 35 -9.22 -21.22 -3.31
N LYS A 36 -10.13 -21.15 -2.36
CA LYS A 36 -11.51 -20.71 -2.58
C LYS A 36 -11.54 -19.19 -2.79
N VAL A 37 -11.55 -18.73 -4.04
CA VAL A 37 -11.44 -17.31 -4.37
C VAL A 37 -12.80 -16.61 -4.31
N ILE A 38 -12.83 -15.45 -3.65
CA ILE A 38 -13.98 -14.54 -3.57
C ILE A 38 -13.54 -13.20 -4.12
N LEU A 39 -14.28 -12.65 -5.08
CA LEU A 39 -14.01 -11.37 -5.74
C LEU A 39 -14.95 -10.29 -5.22
N ALA A 40 -14.39 -9.14 -4.83
CA ALA A 40 -15.12 -7.92 -4.54
C ALA A 40 -14.70 -6.82 -5.53
N SER A 41 -15.65 -6.11 -6.13
CA SER A 41 -15.36 -5.02 -7.07
C SER A 41 -16.43 -3.94 -7.12
N ASN A 42 -16.07 -2.80 -7.73
CA ASN A 42 -17.01 -1.78 -8.18
C ASN A 42 -17.11 -1.88 -9.70
N TRP A 43 -18.27 -1.61 -10.27
CA TRP A 43 -18.40 -1.38 -11.71
C TRP A 43 -19.54 -0.39 -11.98
N PRO A 44 -19.54 0.33 -13.12
CA PRO A 44 -20.55 1.35 -13.40
C PRO A 44 -21.95 0.74 -13.39
N GLN A 45 -22.85 1.37 -12.64
CA GLN A 45 -24.27 1.27 -12.85
C GLN A 45 -24.64 2.46 -13.74
N ALA A 46 -25.26 2.19 -14.90
CA ALA A 46 -25.46 3.06 -16.06
C ALA A 46 -25.35 4.58 -15.89
N ASN A 47 -24.60 5.20 -16.82
CA ASN A 47 -25.07 6.39 -17.57
C ASN A 47 -24.58 6.43 -19.04
N ALA A 48 -23.86 5.41 -19.55
CA ALA A 48 -23.53 5.33 -20.98
C ALA A 48 -23.43 3.86 -21.48
N SER A 49 -24.30 3.54 -22.43
CA SER A 49 -24.24 2.55 -23.52
C SER A 49 -23.97 1.04 -23.31
N ARG A 50 -23.74 0.50 -22.09
CA ARG A 50 -23.98 -0.95 -21.82
C ARG A 50 -23.98 -1.23 -20.31
N LEU A 51 -25.16 -1.57 -19.79
CA LEU A 51 -25.33 -2.08 -18.43
C LEU A 51 -24.65 -3.45 -18.31
N LEU A 52 -23.79 -3.65 -17.31
CA LEU A 52 -23.37 -4.99 -16.90
C LEU A 52 -24.09 -5.34 -15.61
N SER A 53 -25.08 -6.24 -15.70
CA SER A 53 -25.64 -6.88 -14.51
C SER A 53 -24.55 -7.67 -13.78
N LYS A 54 -24.82 -8.10 -12.55
CA LYS A 54 -23.88 -8.94 -11.78
C LYS A 54 -23.56 -10.24 -12.54
N GLU A 55 -24.56 -10.82 -13.19
CA GLU A 55 -24.46 -12.02 -14.02
C GLU A 55 -23.61 -11.74 -15.25
N ALA A 56 -23.90 -10.68 -16.00
CA ALA A 56 -23.13 -10.31 -17.19
C ALA A 56 -21.66 -10.01 -16.85
N PHE A 57 -21.41 -9.41 -15.69
CA PHE A 57 -20.06 -9.17 -15.20
C PHE A 57 -19.35 -10.47 -14.78
N ALA A 58 -20.06 -11.40 -14.13
CA ALA A 58 -19.53 -12.73 -13.82
C ALA A 58 -19.19 -13.53 -15.09
N ASP A 59 -20.06 -13.51 -16.11
CA ASP A 59 -19.82 -14.17 -17.40
C ASP A 59 -18.60 -13.58 -18.11
N HIS A 60 -18.47 -12.26 -18.07
CA HIS A 60 -17.31 -11.58 -18.64
C HIS A 60 -16.00 -11.96 -17.94
N LEU A 61 -15.99 -11.95 -16.60
CA LEU A 61 -14.84 -12.42 -15.82
C LEU A 61 -14.56 -13.90 -16.08
N SER A 62 -15.59 -14.73 -16.26
CA SER A 62 -15.43 -16.15 -16.57
C SER A 62 -14.71 -16.35 -17.90
N ALA A 63 -15.07 -15.58 -18.93
CA ALA A 63 -14.41 -15.62 -20.23
C ALA A 63 -12.93 -15.20 -20.15
N LEU A 64 -12.62 -14.13 -19.39
CA LEU A 64 -11.25 -13.65 -19.18
C LEU A 64 -10.39 -14.65 -18.38
N LEU A 65 -10.96 -15.19 -17.30
CA LEU A 65 -10.27 -16.11 -16.40
C LEU A 65 -10.16 -17.52 -16.99
N LYS A 66 -11.04 -17.91 -17.92
CA LYS A 66 -11.24 -19.31 -18.33
C LYS A 66 -11.53 -20.22 -17.13
N VAL A 67 -12.19 -19.66 -16.12
CA VAL A 67 -12.60 -20.29 -14.87
C VAL A 67 -14.02 -19.80 -14.60
N LYS A 68 -14.91 -20.68 -14.13
CA LYS A 68 -16.29 -20.30 -13.88
C LYS A 68 -16.38 -19.36 -12.67
N VAL A 69 -16.93 -18.16 -12.91
CA VAL A 69 -17.24 -17.17 -11.88
C VAL A 69 -18.73 -17.23 -11.60
N VAL A 70 -19.09 -17.47 -10.34
CA VAL A 70 -20.47 -17.59 -9.89
C VAL A 70 -20.86 -16.33 -9.13
N PRO A 71 -21.94 -15.64 -9.51
CA PRO A 71 -22.45 -14.51 -8.75
C PRO A 71 -23.03 -14.98 -7.40
N ALA A 72 -22.65 -14.32 -6.32
CA ALA A 72 -23.21 -14.56 -4.99
C ALA A 72 -24.62 -14.00 -4.88
N ASN A 73 -25.50 -14.66 -4.12
CA ASN A 73 -26.82 -14.10 -3.80
C ASN A 73 -26.72 -12.91 -2.85
N ASP A 74 -25.86 -13.02 -1.83
CA ASP A 74 -25.55 -11.97 -0.85
C ASP A 74 -24.19 -12.25 -0.18
N ALA A 75 -23.78 -11.41 0.78
CA ALA A 75 -22.53 -11.61 1.53
C ALA A 75 -22.56 -12.82 2.49
N SER A 76 -23.74 -13.29 2.91
CA SER A 76 -23.87 -14.49 3.75
C SER A 76 -23.50 -15.77 2.98
N ALA A 77 -23.60 -15.73 1.64
CA ALA A 77 -23.17 -16.80 0.75
C ALA A 77 -21.68 -17.17 0.92
N ILE A 78 -20.84 -16.26 1.46
CA ILE A 78 -19.42 -16.55 1.72
C ILE A 78 -19.26 -17.72 2.72
N LEU A 79 -20.10 -17.77 3.76
CA LEU A 79 -20.05 -18.85 4.76
C LEU A 79 -20.51 -20.18 4.15
N GLN A 80 -21.56 -20.15 3.33
CA GLN A 80 -22.06 -21.33 2.62
C GLN A 80 -21.02 -21.86 1.63
N PHE A 81 -20.28 -20.95 0.97
CA PHE A 81 -19.19 -21.28 0.05
C PHE A 81 -18.01 -21.98 0.76
N LYS A 82 -17.76 -21.64 2.03
CA LYS A 82 -16.78 -22.34 2.87
C LYS A 82 -17.21 -23.78 3.18
N MET A 83 -18.49 -23.98 3.53
CA MET A 83 -19.02 -25.25 4.05
C MET A 83 -19.36 -26.31 2.98
N LYS A 84 -19.62 -25.91 1.74
CA LYS A 84 -19.82 -26.90 0.66
C LYS A 84 -18.49 -27.59 0.33
N ASN A 85 -18.49 -28.92 0.37
CA ASN A 85 -17.50 -29.78 -0.30
C ASN A 85 -17.73 -29.64 -1.81
N MET A 86 -17.30 -28.51 -2.38
CA MET A 86 -17.44 -28.27 -3.81
C MET A 86 -16.28 -28.95 -4.52
N GLU A 87 -16.57 -30.07 -5.19
CA GLU A 87 -15.66 -30.75 -6.10
C GLU A 87 -15.30 -29.88 -7.33
N ASN A 88 -16.05 -28.81 -7.57
CA ASN A 88 -15.78 -27.83 -8.62
C ASN A 88 -15.27 -26.52 -8.01
N ALA A 89 -14.02 -26.19 -8.32
CA ALA A 89 -13.39 -24.93 -8.02
C ALA A 89 -14.06 -23.83 -8.86
N ASP A 90 -15.08 -23.17 -8.31
CA ASP A 90 -15.65 -21.96 -8.88
C ASP A 90 -15.08 -20.73 -8.14
N VAL A 91 -15.09 -19.55 -8.78
CA VAL A 91 -14.75 -18.27 -8.15
C VAL A 91 -16.04 -17.55 -7.80
N LEU A 92 -16.20 -17.08 -6.56
CA LEU A 92 -17.41 -16.37 -6.13
C LEU A 92 -17.29 -14.85 -6.38
N LEU A 93 -18.29 -14.21 -6.97
CA LEU A 93 -18.35 -12.75 -7.16
C LEU A 93 -19.39 -12.12 -6.23
N LEU A 94 -18.98 -11.15 -5.41
CA LEU A 94 -19.87 -10.38 -4.54
C LEU A 94 -20.62 -9.26 -5.29
N ASP A 95 -21.61 -8.66 -4.63
CA ASP A 95 -22.39 -7.55 -5.18
C ASP A 95 -21.55 -6.31 -5.51
N ASN A 96 -22.06 -5.52 -6.46
CA ASN A 96 -21.44 -4.28 -6.88
C ASN A 96 -21.40 -3.26 -5.74
N LEU A 97 -20.20 -2.78 -5.42
CA LEU A 97 -19.96 -1.86 -4.32
C LEU A 97 -20.02 -0.35 -4.72
N THR A 98 -20.23 0.00 -6.01
CA THR A 98 -20.18 1.39 -6.53
C THR A 98 -21.03 2.41 -5.76
N ASN A 99 -22.24 2.03 -5.34
CA ASN A 99 -23.18 2.93 -4.66
C ASN A 99 -23.49 2.51 -3.22
N ASN A 100 -22.68 1.63 -2.65
CA ASN A 100 -22.89 1.16 -1.29
C ASN A 100 -22.45 2.25 -0.29
N LYS A 101 -23.39 2.74 0.53
CA LYS A 101 -23.11 3.80 1.52
C LYS A 101 -22.18 3.30 2.64
N GLU A 102 -22.33 2.04 3.04
CA GLU A 102 -21.51 1.42 4.08
C GLU A 102 -20.07 1.21 3.63
N GLU A 103 -19.87 0.95 2.33
CA GLU A 103 -18.54 0.90 1.70
C GLU A 103 -17.81 2.24 1.83
N VAL A 104 -18.47 3.34 1.42
CA VAL A 104 -17.89 4.69 1.48
C VAL A 104 -17.68 5.16 2.92
N ALA A 105 -18.57 4.77 3.83
CA ALA A 105 -18.46 5.08 5.25
C ALA A 105 -17.41 4.23 5.99
N ASN A 106 -16.78 3.25 5.33
CA ASN A 106 -15.89 2.27 5.96
C ASN A 106 -16.53 1.64 7.22
N SER A 107 -17.80 1.23 7.08
CA SER A 107 -18.59 0.69 8.19
C SER A 107 -17.94 -0.55 8.79
N TYR A 108 -17.87 -0.61 10.12
CA TYR A 108 -17.30 -1.74 10.86
C TYR A 108 -18.09 -3.03 10.62
N GLU A 109 -19.43 -2.98 10.74
CA GLU A 109 -20.30 -4.14 10.56
C GLU A 109 -20.29 -4.65 9.11
N PHE A 110 -20.28 -3.74 8.14
CA PHE A 110 -20.19 -4.11 6.73
C PHE A 110 -18.83 -4.76 6.42
N SER A 111 -17.74 -4.20 6.95
CA SER A 111 -16.39 -4.77 6.82
C SER A 111 -16.30 -6.18 7.44
N LYS A 112 -16.91 -6.37 8.61
CA LYS A 112 -16.99 -7.67 9.29
C LYS A 112 -17.75 -8.68 8.44
N THR A 113 -18.89 -8.28 7.90
CA THR A 113 -19.72 -9.08 6.99
C THR A 113 -18.95 -9.48 5.72
N LEU A 114 -18.29 -8.53 5.04
CA LEU A 114 -17.48 -8.80 3.84
C LEU A 114 -16.32 -9.77 4.09
N SER A 115 -15.73 -9.71 5.29
CA SER A 115 -14.62 -10.58 5.70
C SER A 115 -15.05 -11.91 6.29
N SER A 116 -16.34 -12.15 6.48
CA SER A 116 -16.85 -13.34 7.15
C SER A 116 -16.44 -14.60 6.38
N GLY A 117 -15.71 -15.51 7.01
CA GLY A 117 -15.18 -16.70 6.33
C GLY A 117 -13.96 -16.47 5.42
N VAL A 118 -13.44 -15.25 5.35
CA VAL A 118 -12.24 -14.91 4.57
C VAL A 118 -10.98 -15.06 5.42
N SER A 119 -10.06 -15.92 5.01
CA SER A 119 -8.77 -16.07 5.70
C SER A 119 -7.76 -15.00 5.29
N ILE A 120 -7.59 -14.80 3.98
CA ILE A 120 -6.59 -13.90 3.40
C ILE A 120 -7.31 -12.84 2.57
N PHE A 121 -6.98 -11.57 2.83
CA PHE A 121 -7.35 -10.45 2.01
C PHE A 121 -6.22 -10.11 1.04
N VAL A 122 -6.55 -10.03 -0.24
CA VAL A 122 -5.64 -9.61 -1.31
C VAL A 122 -6.18 -8.30 -1.87
N ASN A 123 -5.47 -7.22 -1.63
CA ASN A 123 -5.80 -5.92 -2.20
C ASN A 123 -5.16 -5.82 -3.59
N ASP A 124 -5.99 -5.93 -4.63
CA ASP A 124 -5.57 -5.75 -6.02
C ASP A 124 -6.29 -4.54 -6.67
N ALA A 125 -6.75 -3.60 -5.84
CA ALA A 125 -7.48 -2.39 -6.23
C ALA A 125 -6.66 -1.13 -5.91
N PHE A 126 -5.55 -0.97 -6.63
CA PHE A 126 -4.59 0.10 -6.36
C PHE A 126 -5.16 1.50 -6.61
N SER A 127 -6.05 1.69 -7.59
CA SER A 127 -6.71 2.97 -7.87
C SER A 127 -7.49 3.51 -6.67
N LEU A 128 -7.93 2.62 -5.77
CA LEU A 128 -8.67 2.93 -4.54
C LEU A 128 -7.77 3.03 -3.30
N SER A 129 -6.45 2.85 -3.44
CA SER A 129 -5.50 2.84 -2.32
C SER A 129 -5.43 4.16 -1.54
N HIS A 130 -5.83 5.26 -2.17
CA HIS A 130 -5.90 6.60 -1.55
C HIS A 130 -7.18 6.83 -0.72
N ARG A 131 -8.14 5.88 -0.73
CA ARG A 131 -9.43 5.99 -0.05
C ARG A 131 -9.52 5.04 1.14
N VAL A 132 -10.23 5.47 2.17
CA VAL A 132 -10.59 4.64 3.31
C VAL A 132 -11.97 4.04 3.04
N LEU A 133 -12.02 2.80 2.57
CA LEU A 133 -13.28 2.09 2.26
C LEU A 133 -13.38 0.79 3.05
N ALA A 134 -14.59 0.28 3.23
CA ALA A 134 -14.80 -1.00 3.92
C ALA A 134 -14.04 -2.14 3.22
N SER A 135 -14.20 -2.26 1.90
CA SER A 135 -13.63 -3.35 1.11
C SER A 135 -12.13 -3.23 0.78
N THR A 136 -11.49 -2.09 1.06
CA THR A 136 -10.05 -1.87 0.85
C THR A 136 -9.26 -1.73 2.16
N VAL A 137 -9.86 -1.16 3.20
CA VAL A 137 -9.21 -0.85 4.49
C VAL A 137 -9.90 -1.56 5.65
N GLY A 138 -11.23 -1.50 5.73
CA GLY A 138 -11.99 -2.07 6.84
C GLY A 138 -11.86 -3.59 6.97
N VAL A 139 -11.98 -4.31 5.86
CA VAL A 139 -11.91 -5.78 5.77
C VAL A 139 -10.58 -6.36 6.26
N ALA A 140 -9.48 -5.61 6.10
CA ALA A 140 -8.15 -6.04 6.54
C ALA A 140 -8.06 -6.24 8.07
N ARG A 141 -8.94 -5.60 8.84
CA ARG A 141 -8.98 -5.73 10.32
C ARG A 141 -9.35 -7.14 10.76
N PHE A 142 -10.15 -7.83 9.94
CA PHE A 142 -10.78 -9.10 10.26
C PHE A 142 -10.12 -10.31 9.57
N CYS A 143 -9.21 -10.07 8.63
CA CYS A 143 -8.48 -11.13 7.93
C CYS A 143 -7.18 -11.50 8.67
N HIS A 144 -6.67 -12.72 8.45
CA HIS A 144 -5.41 -13.20 9.03
C HIS A 144 -4.21 -12.52 8.39
N ALA A 145 -4.27 -12.38 7.06
CA ALA A 145 -3.27 -11.70 6.27
C ALA A 145 -3.92 -10.71 5.29
N SER A 146 -3.19 -9.64 5.00
CA SER A 146 -3.56 -8.56 4.09
C SER A 146 -2.39 -8.31 3.16
N VAL A 147 -2.49 -8.72 1.89
CA VAL A 147 -1.36 -8.71 0.94
C VAL A 147 -1.73 -7.99 -0.35
N ALA A 148 -0.72 -7.52 -1.08
CA ALA A 148 -0.93 -6.95 -2.42
C ALA A 148 -1.16 -8.06 -3.45
N GLY A 149 -2.02 -7.81 -4.43
CA GLY A 149 -2.04 -8.58 -5.67
C GLY A 149 -0.93 -8.13 -6.63
N PHE A 150 -0.75 -8.84 -7.75
CA PHE A 150 0.33 -8.55 -8.69
C PHE A 150 0.13 -7.22 -9.43
N HIS A 151 -1.11 -6.83 -9.73
CA HIS A 151 -1.37 -5.53 -10.34
C HIS A 151 -1.07 -4.41 -9.34
N PHE A 152 -1.50 -4.57 -8.09
CA PHE A 152 -1.22 -3.61 -7.04
C PHE A 152 0.29 -3.44 -6.78
N GLU A 153 1.04 -4.53 -6.74
CA GLU A 153 2.50 -4.50 -6.59
C GLU A 153 3.17 -3.73 -7.73
N GLU A 154 2.79 -3.99 -8.98
CA GLU A 154 3.36 -3.31 -10.15
C GLU A 154 3.08 -1.81 -10.13
N GLU A 155 1.85 -1.40 -9.83
CA GLU A 155 1.49 0.02 -9.69
C GLU A 155 2.23 0.68 -8.52
N LEU A 156 2.40 -0.02 -7.40
CA LEU A 156 3.17 0.49 -6.26
C LEU A 156 4.64 0.73 -6.63
N LEU A 157 5.26 -0.19 -7.37
CA LEU A 157 6.63 -0.02 -7.87
C LEU A 157 6.74 1.17 -8.84
N GLN A 158 5.76 1.36 -9.72
CA GLN A 158 5.72 2.53 -10.60
C GLN A 158 5.56 3.83 -9.80
N LEU A 159 4.71 3.83 -8.76
CA LEU A 159 4.53 4.97 -7.87
C LEU A 159 5.82 5.34 -7.14
N MET A 160 6.60 4.34 -6.69
CA MET A 160 7.91 4.58 -6.06
C MET A 160 8.90 5.25 -7.02
N LYS A 161 8.88 4.91 -8.32
CA LYS A 161 9.70 5.59 -9.33
C LYS A 161 9.34 7.07 -9.47
N ILE A 162 8.06 7.42 -9.31
CA ILE A 162 7.61 8.83 -9.34
C ILE A 162 8.31 9.63 -8.24
N SER A 163 8.39 9.11 -7.01
CA SER A 163 9.05 9.80 -5.88
C SER A 163 10.57 9.90 -5.94
N GLU A 164 11.25 9.14 -6.80
CA GLU A 164 12.72 9.13 -6.82
C GLU A 164 13.31 10.45 -7.35
N THR A 165 14.16 11.13 -6.58
CA THR A 165 14.71 12.44 -6.96
C THR A 165 16.17 12.40 -7.43
N LYS A 166 16.77 11.22 -7.58
CA LYS A 166 18.22 11.07 -7.88
C LYS A 166 18.65 11.63 -9.24
N LYS A 167 17.73 11.74 -10.21
CA LYS A 167 18.04 12.21 -11.58
C LYS A 167 17.67 13.68 -11.73
N GLN A 168 18.68 14.54 -11.62
CA GLN A 168 18.52 16.00 -11.73
C GLN A 168 19.18 16.54 -13.01
N PRO A 169 18.64 17.59 -13.67
CA PRO A 169 17.48 18.36 -13.25
C PRO A 169 16.16 17.57 -13.35
N TYR A 170 15.37 17.65 -12.29
CA TYR A 170 14.06 17.03 -12.14
C TYR A 170 12.97 18.09 -12.26
N VAL A 171 12.19 18.04 -13.34
CA VAL A 171 11.10 18.99 -13.60
C VAL A 171 9.73 18.31 -13.54
N ALA A 172 8.76 19.00 -12.94
CA ALA A 172 7.35 18.62 -13.01
C ALA A 172 6.58 19.54 -13.96
N ILE A 173 5.95 18.95 -14.98
CA ILE A 173 4.97 19.60 -15.85
C ILE A 173 3.58 19.29 -15.29
N ILE A 174 2.82 20.32 -14.93
CA ILE A 174 1.52 20.18 -14.27
C ILE A 174 0.43 20.83 -15.11
N GLY A 175 -0.56 20.01 -15.48
CA GLY A 175 -1.70 20.42 -16.31
C GLY A 175 -3.08 20.18 -15.69
N GLY A 176 -4.10 20.46 -16.50
CA GLY A 176 -5.51 20.37 -16.14
C GLY A 176 -6.07 21.61 -15.44
N SER A 177 -6.98 21.39 -14.48
CA SER A 177 -7.69 22.41 -13.69
C SER A 177 -7.71 22.03 -12.19
N ASN A 178 -8.50 22.73 -11.38
CA ASN A 178 -8.68 22.56 -9.93
C ASN A 178 -7.39 22.84 -9.15
N PHE A 179 -6.83 24.04 -9.33
CA PHE A 179 -5.61 24.52 -8.67
C PHE A 179 -5.72 24.44 -7.15
N LEU A 180 -6.83 24.91 -6.58
CA LEU A 180 -7.02 24.91 -5.12
C LEU A 180 -6.89 23.51 -4.51
N LYS A 181 -7.47 22.49 -5.16
CA LYS A 181 -7.37 21.10 -4.70
C LYS A 181 -5.95 20.53 -4.79
N LYS A 182 -5.09 21.13 -5.62
CA LYS A 182 -3.71 20.70 -5.88
C LYS A 182 -2.67 21.51 -5.12
N ALA A 183 -3.01 22.69 -4.58
CA ALA A 183 -2.08 23.64 -3.97
C ALA A 183 -1.10 22.98 -2.99
N ASN A 184 -1.59 22.24 -1.99
CA ASN A 184 -0.74 21.53 -1.03
C ASN A 184 0.29 20.60 -1.69
N THR A 185 -0.12 19.82 -2.69
CA THR A 185 0.80 18.94 -3.40
C THR A 185 1.78 19.73 -4.29
N LEU A 186 1.34 20.86 -4.86
CA LEU A 186 2.22 21.77 -5.60
C LEU A 186 3.32 22.34 -4.71
N HIS A 187 3.03 22.67 -3.44
CA HIS A 187 4.05 23.10 -2.48
C HIS A 187 5.08 22.00 -2.18
N VAL A 188 4.64 20.74 -2.08
CA VAL A 188 5.57 19.61 -1.90
C VAL A 188 6.43 19.40 -3.15
N LEU A 189 5.84 19.45 -4.34
CA LEU A 189 6.59 19.39 -5.61
C LEU A 189 7.56 20.55 -5.76
N ALA A 190 7.14 21.76 -5.41
CA ALA A 190 8.00 22.94 -5.36
C ALA A 190 9.14 22.81 -4.35
N SER A 191 9.07 21.85 -3.42
CA SER A 191 10.12 21.55 -2.43
C SER A 191 11.05 20.40 -2.86
N THR A 192 10.66 19.60 -3.85
CA THR A 192 11.41 18.41 -4.30
C THR A 192 11.96 18.52 -5.71
N CYS A 193 11.26 19.22 -6.61
CA CYS A 193 11.69 19.44 -7.99
C CYS A 193 12.72 20.59 -8.09
N ASP A 194 13.44 20.59 -9.20
CA ASP A 194 14.38 21.63 -9.63
C ASP A 194 13.70 22.69 -10.52
N GLY A 195 12.45 22.48 -10.91
CA GLY A 195 11.64 23.44 -11.67
C GLY A 195 10.22 22.94 -11.91
N LEU A 196 9.30 23.89 -12.11
CA LEU A 196 7.88 23.60 -12.38
C LEU A 196 7.45 24.24 -13.70
N ILE A 197 6.74 23.49 -14.54
CA ILE A 197 6.07 24.02 -15.73
C ILE A 197 4.56 23.88 -15.54
N PHE A 198 3.83 24.97 -15.60
CA PHE A 198 2.37 24.94 -15.58
C PHE A 198 1.84 25.03 -17.00
N ILE A 199 0.91 24.14 -17.34
CA ILE A 199 0.20 24.11 -18.63
C ILE A 199 -1.32 24.07 -18.37
N GLY A 200 -2.13 24.25 -19.40
CA GLY A 200 -3.59 24.20 -19.24
C GLY A 200 -4.14 25.36 -18.40
N LYS A 201 -5.29 25.14 -17.75
CA LYS A 201 -5.94 26.16 -16.90
C LYS A 201 -5.12 26.52 -15.65
N LEU A 202 -4.22 25.64 -15.20
CA LEU A 202 -3.34 25.92 -14.06
C LEU A 202 -2.32 27.02 -14.37
N ALA A 203 -1.89 27.15 -15.64
CA ALA A 203 -0.97 28.21 -16.04
C ALA A 203 -1.56 29.61 -15.79
N PHE A 204 -2.86 29.79 -16.08
CA PHE A 204 -3.56 31.06 -15.82
C PHE A 204 -3.63 31.42 -14.33
N GLN A 205 -3.67 30.44 -13.42
CA GLN A 205 -3.64 30.73 -11.98
C GLN A 205 -2.29 31.29 -11.56
N ILE A 206 -1.21 30.71 -12.09
CA ILE A 206 0.16 31.15 -11.81
C ILE A 206 0.42 32.53 -12.42
N MET A 207 -0.01 32.76 -13.67
CA MET A 207 0.07 34.09 -14.30
C MET A 207 -0.66 35.14 -13.47
N ASN A 208 -1.88 34.86 -13.03
CA ASN A 208 -2.63 35.73 -12.13
C ASN A 208 -1.89 35.96 -10.80
N GLY A 209 -1.27 34.92 -10.23
CA GLY A 209 -0.42 35.02 -9.03
C GLY A 209 0.81 35.90 -9.20
N PHE A 210 1.38 36.00 -10.41
CA PHE A 210 2.45 36.94 -10.77
C PHE A 210 1.93 38.37 -11.03
N GLY A 211 0.62 38.61 -10.93
CA GLY A 211 0.00 39.90 -11.21
C GLY A 211 -0.18 40.20 -12.70
N LEU A 212 -0.11 39.18 -13.56
CA LEU A 212 -0.33 39.34 -15.00
C LEU A 212 -1.82 39.45 -15.32
N SER A 213 -2.17 40.30 -16.29
CA SER A 213 -3.54 40.41 -16.79
C SER A 213 -3.92 39.16 -17.58
N VAL A 214 -4.89 38.40 -17.08
CA VAL A 214 -5.39 37.16 -17.70
C VAL A 214 -6.92 37.15 -17.75
N PRO A 215 -7.55 36.39 -18.67
CA PRO A 215 -9.00 36.27 -18.71
C PRO A 215 -9.57 35.69 -17.41
N THR A 216 -10.46 36.44 -16.75
CA THR A 216 -11.01 36.08 -15.43
C THR A 216 -11.73 34.74 -15.40
N HIS A 217 -12.40 34.36 -16.50
CA HIS A 217 -13.11 33.07 -16.62
C HIS A 217 -12.18 31.84 -16.63
N LEU A 218 -10.87 32.04 -16.79
CA LEU A 218 -9.86 30.98 -16.72
C LEU A 218 -9.22 30.87 -15.33
N VAL A 219 -9.52 31.80 -14.42
CA VAL A 219 -8.99 31.85 -13.06
C VAL A 219 -10.02 31.26 -12.09
N GLU A 220 -9.57 30.39 -11.19
CA GLU A 220 -10.40 29.84 -10.12
C GLU A 220 -10.60 30.88 -9.01
N HIS A 221 -11.82 30.97 -8.48
CA HIS A 221 -12.12 31.80 -7.31
C HIS A 221 -11.21 31.39 -6.14
N ASP A 222 -10.70 32.37 -5.39
CA ASP A 222 -9.76 32.21 -4.25
C ASP A 222 -8.38 31.57 -4.54
N ALA A 223 -8.08 31.17 -5.79
CA ALA A 223 -6.79 30.53 -6.11
C ALA A 223 -5.58 31.50 -6.06
N ALA A 224 -5.81 32.81 -6.11
CA ALA A 224 -4.75 33.82 -6.18
C ALA A 224 -3.81 33.79 -4.96
N LYS A 225 -4.35 33.60 -3.76
CA LYS A 225 -3.56 33.53 -2.53
C LYS A 225 -2.61 32.33 -2.55
N GLU A 226 -3.13 31.15 -2.86
CA GLU A 226 -2.37 29.91 -2.97
C GLU A 226 -1.30 29.99 -4.07
N ALA A 227 -1.63 30.57 -5.22
CA ALA A 227 -0.67 30.79 -6.30
C ALA A 227 0.47 31.70 -5.87
N LEU A 228 0.18 32.78 -5.14
CA LEU A 228 1.19 33.69 -4.60
C LEU A 228 2.09 33.01 -3.56
N GLU A 229 1.53 32.19 -2.67
CA GLU A 229 2.31 31.42 -1.69
C GLU A 229 3.27 30.43 -2.38
N LEU A 230 2.79 29.74 -3.43
CA LEU A 230 3.62 28.85 -4.24
C LEU A 230 4.76 29.61 -4.94
N ILE A 231 4.47 30.76 -5.55
CA ILE A 231 5.48 31.60 -6.19
C ILE A 231 6.56 32.02 -5.18
N LYS A 232 6.15 32.51 -4.00
CA LYS A 232 7.09 32.88 -2.93
C LYS A 232 8.00 31.72 -2.54
N LEU A 233 7.44 30.52 -2.38
CA LEU A 233 8.22 29.32 -2.06
C LEU A 233 9.27 29.01 -3.14
N THR A 234 8.88 29.07 -4.42
CA THR A 234 9.84 28.81 -5.52
C THR A 234 10.94 29.85 -5.61
N GLN A 235 10.62 31.13 -5.36
CA GLN A 235 11.60 32.22 -5.31
C GLN A 235 12.60 32.02 -4.15
N GLN A 236 12.10 31.65 -2.96
CA GLN A 236 12.94 31.32 -1.81
C GLN A 236 13.90 30.15 -2.11
N ARG A 237 13.41 29.12 -2.79
CA ARG A 237 14.24 27.97 -3.22
C ARG A 237 15.08 28.22 -4.47
N LYS A 238 14.91 29.36 -5.14
CA LYS A 238 15.55 29.70 -6.41
C LYS A 238 15.30 28.66 -7.52
N ILE A 239 14.12 28.03 -7.52
CA ILE A 239 13.71 27.14 -8.61
C ILE A 239 12.83 27.91 -9.60
N PRO A 240 12.98 27.71 -10.91
CA PRO A 240 12.17 28.40 -11.90
C PRO A 240 10.74 27.84 -11.97
N ILE A 241 9.80 28.77 -12.17
CA ILE A 241 8.43 28.49 -12.62
C ILE A 241 8.33 28.92 -14.09
N TYR A 242 7.83 28.04 -14.94
CA TYR A 242 7.52 28.33 -16.34
C TYR A 242 6.02 28.25 -16.59
N PHE A 243 5.51 29.20 -17.37
CA PHE A 243 4.14 29.24 -17.88
C PHE A 243 4.18 29.81 -19.31
N GLN A 244 3.13 29.58 -20.09
CA GLN A 244 3.11 29.93 -21.52
C GLN A 244 3.00 31.45 -21.74
N LYS A 245 3.74 31.97 -22.71
CA LYS A 245 3.63 33.37 -23.16
C LYS A 245 2.62 33.54 -24.29
N ASP A 246 2.40 32.49 -25.06
CA ASP A 246 1.53 32.44 -26.22
C ASP A 246 0.84 31.08 -26.34
N PHE A 247 -0.31 31.07 -27.00
CA PHE A 247 -1.16 29.91 -27.16
C PHE A 247 -1.62 29.79 -28.61
N VAL A 248 -1.73 28.56 -29.09
CA VAL A 248 -2.54 28.26 -30.27
C VAL A 248 -3.99 28.23 -29.79
N CYS A 249 -4.81 29.11 -30.35
CA CYS A 249 -6.23 29.22 -30.03
C CYS A 249 -7.09 28.86 -31.23
N VAL A 250 -8.31 28.41 -30.94
CA VAL A 250 -9.35 28.17 -31.95
C VAL A 250 -10.64 28.86 -31.58
N LYS A 251 -11.45 29.18 -32.58
CA LYS A 251 -12.71 29.88 -32.38
C LYS A 251 -13.81 28.91 -31.96
N VAL A 252 -14.55 29.25 -30.90
CA VAL A 252 -15.70 28.46 -30.44
C VAL A 252 -16.73 28.34 -31.57
N GLY A 253 -17.13 27.10 -31.88
CA GLY A 253 -18.06 26.79 -32.97
C GLY A 253 -17.45 26.82 -34.38
N LYS A 254 -16.15 27.14 -34.52
CA LYS A 254 -15.38 27.13 -35.78
C LYS A 254 -13.94 26.64 -35.55
N PRO A 255 -13.74 25.37 -35.15
CA PRO A 255 -12.43 24.85 -34.75
C PRO A 255 -11.37 24.84 -35.86
N GLU A 256 -11.78 24.94 -37.12
CA GLU A 256 -10.92 25.10 -38.29
C GLU A 256 -10.19 26.45 -38.33
N LEU A 257 -10.73 27.47 -37.64
CA LEU A 257 -10.09 28.78 -37.51
C LEU A 257 -9.08 28.72 -36.37
N VAL A 258 -7.80 28.86 -36.71
CA VAL A 258 -6.65 28.74 -35.80
C VAL A 258 -5.84 30.02 -35.84
N GLU A 259 -5.59 30.61 -34.67
CA GLU A 259 -4.76 31.80 -34.53
C GLU A 259 -3.84 31.65 -33.31
N ILE A 260 -2.79 32.48 -33.25
CA ILE A 260 -1.85 32.51 -32.13
C ILE A 260 -2.11 33.80 -31.35
N TYR A 261 -2.34 33.66 -30.05
CA TYR A 261 -2.55 34.79 -29.15
C TYR A 261 -1.50 34.79 -28.03
N PRO A 262 -0.99 35.95 -27.62
CA PRO A 262 -0.29 36.07 -26.35
C PRO A 262 -1.29 35.88 -25.19
N TYR A 263 -0.79 35.51 -24.01
CA TYR A 263 -1.63 35.12 -22.87
C TYR A 263 -2.64 36.19 -22.42
N ASN A 264 -2.34 37.48 -22.67
CA ASN A 264 -3.11 38.65 -22.25
C ASN A 264 -4.08 39.18 -23.31
N GLU A 265 -4.06 38.66 -24.54
CA GLU A 265 -4.87 39.19 -25.66
C GLU A 265 -5.82 38.14 -26.25
N ILE A 266 -6.05 37.03 -25.54
CA ILE A 266 -7.00 36.00 -26.00
C ILE A 266 -8.41 36.62 -26.09
N LEU A 267 -8.89 36.80 -27.32
CA LEU A 267 -10.18 37.43 -27.59
C LEU A 267 -11.35 36.57 -27.12
N ALA A 268 -12.48 37.23 -26.79
CA ALA A 268 -13.71 36.52 -26.44
C ALA A 268 -14.16 35.60 -27.59
N GLY A 269 -14.56 34.37 -27.24
CA GLY A 269 -14.93 33.35 -28.22
C GLY A 269 -13.75 32.58 -28.82
N TRP A 270 -12.51 32.85 -28.38
CA TRP A 270 -11.34 32.02 -28.67
C TRP A 270 -10.93 31.22 -27.44
N VAL A 271 -10.50 29.99 -27.66
CA VAL A 271 -10.08 29.07 -26.58
C VAL A 271 -8.69 28.53 -26.91
N PRO A 272 -7.73 28.58 -25.95
CA PRO A 272 -6.42 27.97 -26.14
C PRO A 272 -6.58 26.45 -26.29
N VAL A 273 -5.76 25.83 -27.15
CA VAL A 273 -5.78 24.37 -27.39
C VAL A 273 -4.39 23.73 -27.34
N ASP A 274 -3.33 24.49 -27.58
CA ASP A 274 -1.94 24.04 -27.43
C ASP A 274 -1.03 25.23 -27.09
N LEU A 275 0.23 24.93 -26.76
CA LEU A 275 1.27 25.94 -26.55
C LEU A 275 1.58 26.67 -27.88
N GLY A 276 1.73 27.99 -27.83
CA GLY A 276 2.21 28.77 -28.97
C GLY A 276 3.69 28.53 -29.28
N PRO A 277 4.16 28.97 -30.46
CA PRO A 277 5.53 28.71 -30.93
C PRO A 277 6.62 29.28 -30.01
N VAL A 278 6.40 30.44 -29.36
CA VAL A 278 7.38 31.04 -28.45
C VAL A 278 7.52 30.16 -27.20
N SER A 279 6.40 29.81 -26.59
CA SER A 279 6.33 28.96 -25.40
C SER A 279 6.89 27.56 -25.67
N MET A 280 6.62 27.00 -26.85
CA MET A 280 7.15 25.70 -27.25
C MET A 280 8.68 25.72 -27.39
N LYS A 281 9.24 26.76 -28.00
CA LYS A 281 10.69 26.91 -28.15
C LYS A 281 11.39 26.98 -26.78
N GLU A 282 10.86 27.79 -25.87
CA GLU A 282 11.40 27.93 -24.50
C GLU A 282 11.28 26.62 -23.72
N THR A 283 10.10 26.00 -23.74
CA THR A 283 9.83 24.72 -23.06
C THR A 283 10.73 23.61 -23.60
N SER A 284 10.89 23.50 -24.92
CA SER A 284 11.75 22.50 -25.56
C SER A 284 13.22 22.67 -25.19
N SER A 285 13.72 23.92 -25.21
CA SER A 285 15.09 24.22 -24.81
C SER A 285 15.36 23.81 -23.36
N MET A 286 14.44 24.13 -22.45
CA MET A 286 14.58 23.80 -21.03
C MET A 286 14.50 22.28 -20.80
N LEU A 287 13.51 21.61 -21.38
CA LEU A 287 13.31 20.16 -21.25
C LEU A 287 14.49 19.34 -21.79
N SER A 288 15.20 19.83 -22.81
CA SER A 288 16.36 19.14 -23.40
C SER A 288 17.51 18.90 -22.42
N THR A 289 17.57 19.68 -21.33
CA THR A 289 18.61 19.59 -20.30
C THR A 289 18.21 18.74 -19.09
N CYS A 290 16.93 18.36 -18.99
CA CYS A 290 16.38 17.66 -17.83
C CYS A 290 16.80 16.18 -17.84
N LYS A 291 17.07 15.60 -16.67
CA LYS A 291 17.31 14.15 -16.53
C LYS A 291 16.07 13.38 -16.12
N LYS A 292 15.13 14.06 -15.45
CA LYS A 292 13.82 13.50 -15.10
C LYS A 292 12.72 14.53 -15.37
N VAL A 293 11.65 14.08 -15.99
CA VAL A 293 10.46 14.87 -16.24
C VAL A 293 9.24 14.05 -15.87
N ILE A 294 8.36 14.62 -15.05
CA ILE A 294 7.02 14.06 -14.83
C ILE A 294 5.98 14.98 -15.46
N LEU A 295 4.98 14.42 -16.14
CA LEU A 295 3.82 15.13 -16.66
C LEU A 295 2.58 14.66 -15.91
N ILE A 296 1.98 15.53 -15.09
CA ILE A 296 0.77 15.23 -14.34
C ILE A 296 -0.42 15.99 -14.92
N GLY A 297 -1.41 15.25 -15.41
CA GLY A 297 -2.67 15.82 -15.89
C GLY A 297 -2.69 16.17 -17.38
N SER A 298 -3.79 16.80 -17.81
CA SER A 298 -4.06 17.09 -19.22
C SER A 298 -3.14 18.18 -19.78
N VAL A 299 -2.62 17.95 -20.98
CA VAL A 299 -1.98 18.98 -21.81
C VAL A 299 -3.00 19.89 -22.51
N SER A 300 -4.25 19.44 -22.64
CA SER A 300 -5.36 20.18 -23.27
C SER A 300 -6.06 21.13 -22.28
N PHE A 301 -6.55 22.24 -22.82
CA PHE A 301 -7.22 23.34 -22.11
C PHE A 301 -8.77 23.20 -22.02
N GLY A 302 -9.40 22.26 -22.74
CA GLY A 302 -10.85 22.08 -22.71
C GLY A 302 -11.48 21.54 -24.01
N SER A 303 -12.82 21.37 -23.98
CA SER A 303 -13.66 20.54 -24.85
C SER A 303 -13.95 21.12 -26.24
N LEU A 304 -13.02 20.99 -27.17
CA LEU A 304 -13.42 20.66 -28.53
C LEU A 304 -13.34 19.14 -28.64
N GLU A 305 -14.39 18.55 -29.18
CA GLU A 305 -14.65 17.11 -29.20
C GLU A 305 -13.36 16.28 -29.24
N GLU A 306 -13.29 15.28 -28.34
CA GLU A 306 -12.11 14.47 -28.02
C GLU A 306 -11.48 13.70 -29.21
N ASP A 307 -11.91 13.95 -30.44
CA ASP A 307 -11.51 13.28 -31.68
C ASP A 307 -10.71 14.16 -32.67
N ASN A 308 -10.59 15.48 -32.48
CA ASN A 308 -9.70 16.30 -33.31
C ASN A 308 -8.27 16.28 -32.76
N VAL A 309 -7.60 15.13 -32.93
CA VAL A 309 -6.24 14.84 -32.48
C VAL A 309 -5.22 15.71 -33.24
N ARG A 310 -5.07 16.96 -32.82
CA ARG A 310 -3.78 17.64 -32.94
C ARG A 310 -2.87 17.05 -31.88
N THR A 311 -1.89 16.26 -32.30
CA THR A 311 -0.86 15.81 -31.35
C THR A 311 -0.12 17.03 -30.85
N SER A 312 -0.21 17.30 -29.54
CA SER A 312 0.49 18.43 -28.95
C SER A 312 1.98 18.36 -29.26
N GLN A 313 2.57 19.50 -29.61
CA GLN A 313 4.00 19.59 -29.87
C GLN A 313 4.82 19.19 -28.63
N LEU A 314 4.28 19.42 -27.42
CA LEU A 314 4.90 19.03 -26.16
C LEU A 314 5.10 17.51 -26.04
N VAL A 315 4.16 16.72 -26.54
CA VAL A 315 4.26 15.25 -26.60
C VAL A 315 5.49 14.85 -27.42
N SER A 316 5.66 15.47 -28.59
CA SER A 316 6.77 15.17 -29.50
C SER A 316 8.14 15.56 -28.90
N VAL A 317 8.18 16.63 -28.09
CA VAL A 317 9.38 17.02 -27.32
C VAL A 317 9.68 16.00 -26.23
N LEU A 318 8.67 15.59 -25.45
CA LEU A 318 8.83 14.62 -24.37
C LEU A 318 9.29 13.25 -24.88
N GLU A 319 8.75 12.79 -26.02
CA GLU A 319 9.23 11.58 -26.70
C GLU A 319 10.70 11.70 -27.11
N ARG A 320 11.11 12.86 -27.64
CA ARG A 320 12.49 13.09 -28.07
C ARG A 320 13.49 13.07 -26.91
N ILE A 321 13.20 13.77 -25.81
CA ILE A 321 14.11 13.80 -24.66
C ILE A 321 14.19 12.43 -23.97
N SER A 322 13.09 11.68 -23.99
CA SER A 322 13.03 10.30 -23.52
C SER A 322 13.94 9.38 -24.34
N LYS A 323 13.86 9.45 -25.68
CA LYS A 323 14.80 8.74 -26.58
C LYS A 323 16.26 9.11 -26.33
N ASN A 324 16.52 10.33 -25.89
CA ASN A 324 17.86 10.81 -25.56
C ASN A 324 18.32 10.47 -24.12
N GLY A 325 17.60 9.56 -23.42
CA GLY A 325 18.01 9.03 -22.12
C GLY A 325 17.44 9.76 -20.91
N SER A 326 16.55 10.73 -21.09
CA SER A 326 15.84 11.38 -19.98
C SER A 326 14.72 10.47 -19.48
N GLU A 327 14.53 10.40 -18.16
CA GLU A 327 13.40 9.67 -17.60
C GLU A 327 12.13 10.50 -17.73
N VAL A 328 11.17 10.04 -18.53
CA VAL A 328 9.86 10.69 -18.68
C VAL A 328 8.78 9.80 -18.09
N ILE A 329 7.98 10.36 -17.17
CA ILE A 329 6.86 9.65 -16.53
C ILE A 329 5.55 10.41 -16.77
N LEU A 330 4.58 9.73 -17.38
CA LEU A 330 3.25 10.25 -17.67
C LEU A 330 2.30 9.83 -16.55
N ILE A 331 1.66 10.80 -15.90
CA ILE A 331 0.82 10.58 -14.72
C ILE A 331 -0.61 11.02 -15.02
N GLY A 332 -1.53 10.06 -15.02
CA GLY A 332 -2.96 10.25 -15.23
C GLY A 332 -3.44 9.93 -16.64
N ASN A 333 -4.64 9.37 -16.76
CA ASN A 333 -5.24 8.98 -18.04
C ASN A 333 -5.20 10.06 -19.13
N ALA A 334 -5.41 11.34 -18.78
CA ALA A 334 -5.35 12.43 -19.75
C ALA A 334 -3.94 12.64 -20.34
N ALA A 335 -2.90 12.57 -19.49
CA ALA A 335 -1.52 12.61 -19.94
C ALA A 335 -1.21 11.40 -20.83
N CYS A 336 -1.62 10.20 -20.41
CA CYS A 336 -1.35 8.96 -21.15
C CYS A 336 -2.05 8.93 -22.52
N LYS A 337 -3.32 9.37 -22.59
CA LYS A 337 -4.08 9.42 -23.86
C LYS A 337 -3.43 10.34 -24.90
N ALA A 338 -2.83 11.45 -24.47
CA ALA A 338 -2.13 12.37 -25.37
C ALA A 338 -0.93 11.71 -26.09
N PHE A 339 -0.39 10.62 -25.53
CA PHE A 339 0.72 9.85 -26.10
C PHE A 339 0.27 8.57 -26.83
N ALA A 340 -0.98 8.14 -26.68
CA ALA A 340 -1.49 6.86 -27.19
C ALA A 340 -1.70 6.81 -28.72
N GLY A 341 -1.54 7.93 -29.43
CA GLY A 341 -1.69 8.02 -30.90
C GLY A 341 -0.41 7.82 -31.72
N LYS A 342 0.76 7.62 -31.07
CA LYS A 342 2.05 7.50 -31.75
C LYS A 342 2.87 6.36 -31.13
N SER A 343 2.95 5.25 -31.88
CA SER A 343 3.71 4.04 -31.56
C SER A 343 3.26 3.27 -30.31
N SER A 344 2.94 2.00 -30.55
CA SER A 344 2.86 0.93 -29.57
C SER A 344 3.91 1.08 -28.46
N TYR A 345 3.44 1.01 -27.19
CA TYR A 345 4.19 0.96 -25.93
C TYR A 345 5.70 0.68 -26.09
N SER A 346 6.45 1.68 -26.54
CA SER A 346 7.90 1.57 -26.61
C SER A 346 8.42 1.86 -25.20
N ASN A 347 9.49 1.16 -24.80
CA ASN A 347 10.18 1.32 -23.50
C ASN A 347 10.78 2.73 -23.25
N GLN A 348 10.30 3.76 -23.96
CA GLN A 348 10.83 5.10 -23.98
C GLN A 348 10.36 5.90 -22.75
N TYR A 349 9.08 5.80 -22.37
CA TYR A 349 8.52 6.53 -21.23
C TYR A 349 7.75 5.61 -20.28
N SER A 350 7.69 5.99 -19.00
CA SER A 350 6.89 5.29 -17.99
C SER A 350 5.49 5.89 -17.92
N VAL A 351 4.49 5.04 -17.67
CA VAL A 351 3.09 5.43 -17.60
C VAL A 351 2.53 5.03 -16.24
N PHE A 352 1.84 5.95 -15.58
CA PHE A 352 1.12 5.71 -14.34
C PHE A 352 -0.27 6.34 -14.42
N ARG A 353 -1.32 5.51 -14.53
CA ARG A 353 -2.66 5.99 -14.92
C ARG A 353 -3.44 6.63 -13.77
N ASN A 354 -3.10 6.28 -12.53
CA ASN A 354 -3.86 6.62 -11.33
C ASN A 354 -3.53 8.02 -10.77
N ALA A 355 -3.90 9.09 -11.49
CA ALA A 355 -3.59 10.48 -11.10
C ALA A 355 -3.97 10.82 -9.64
N SER A 356 -5.15 10.39 -9.17
CA SER A 356 -5.60 10.68 -7.79
C SER A 356 -4.69 10.06 -6.74
N VAL A 357 -4.21 8.84 -6.98
CA VAL A 357 -3.24 8.16 -6.10
C VAL A 357 -1.90 8.89 -6.13
N ALA A 358 -1.41 9.29 -7.31
CA ALA A 358 -0.18 10.08 -7.43
C ALA A 358 -0.28 11.43 -6.69
N TRP A 359 -1.40 12.15 -6.81
CA TRP A 359 -1.59 13.43 -6.12
C TRP A 359 -1.57 13.31 -4.60
N GLU A 360 -2.20 12.27 -4.05
CA GLU A 360 -2.16 12.00 -2.60
C GLU A 360 -0.77 11.54 -2.15
N PHE A 361 -0.15 10.63 -2.89
CA PHE A 361 1.20 10.16 -2.60
C PHE A 361 2.24 11.29 -2.62
N LEU A 362 2.20 12.15 -3.64
CA LEU A 362 3.07 13.33 -3.77
C LEU A 362 2.77 14.39 -2.72
N ARG A 363 1.58 14.40 -2.10
CA ARG A 363 1.28 15.24 -0.93
C ARG A 363 2.07 14.78 0.31
N GLY A 364 2.65 13.59 0.29
CA GLY A 364 3.32 12.97 1.43
C GLY A 364 2.38 12.24 2.39
N THR A 365 1.12 12.02 2.01
CA THR A 365 0.18 11.25 2.82
C THR A 365 0.42 9.74 2.64
N LYS A 366 0.31 8.98 3.73
CA LYS A 366 0.33 7.51 3.62
C LYS A 366 -0.96 7.05 2.96
N LEU A 367 -0.85 6.31 1.86
CA LEU A 367 -2.00 5.72 1.17
C LEU A 367 -2.66 4.67 2.06
N PRO A 368 -3.93 4.84 2.48
CA PRO A 368 -4.58 3.92 3.43
C PRO A 368 -4.59 2.45 2.96
N GLY A 369 -4.86 2.21 1.68
CA GLY A 369 -4.89 0.86 1.10
C GLY A 369 -3.51 0.20 0.99
N VAL A 370 -2.42 0.97 1.05
CA VAL A 370 -1.04 0.43 1.18
C VAL A 370 -0.72 0.20 2.65
N ALA A 371 -1.12 1.12 3.54
CA ALA A 371 -0.80 1.07 4.96
C ALA A 371 -1.42 -0.12 5.71
N ILE A 372 -2.49 -0.72 5.16
CA ILE A 372 -3.14 -1.92 5.69
C ILE A 372 -2.50 -3.23 5.25
N LEU A 373 -1.53 -3.19 4.33
CA LEU A 373 -0.83 -4.38 3.88
C LEU A 373 0.13 -4.84 4.98
N ASP A 374 0.20 -6.15 5.17
CA ASP A 374 1.18 -6.76 6.04
C ASP A 374 2.55 -6.45 5.48
N LYS A 375 3.43 -5.96 6.35
CA LYS A 375 4.81 -5.77 5.99
C LYS A 375 5.40 -7.16 5.74
N ALA A 376 6.00 -7.35 4.57
CA ALA A 376 6.92 -8.46 4.38
C ALA A 376 8.00 -8.31 5.46
N PHE A 377 8.03 -9.23 6.42
CA PHE A 377 9.08 -9.30 7.43
C PHE A 377 10.37 -9.82 6.77
N GLN A 378 10.91 -9.10 5.79
CA GLN A 378 12.29 -9.28 5.38
C GLN A 378 13.16 -8.46 6.33
N TYR A 379 13.37 -8.98 7.53
CA TYR A 379 14.42 -8.47 8.39
C TYR A 379 15.75 -9.09 7.96
N ASN A 380 16.63 -8.27 7.38
CA ASN A 380 18.05 -8.43 7.62
C ASN A 380 18.38 -7.55 8.83
N LEU A 381 18.12 -8.06 10.04
CA LEU A 381 18.43 -7.35 11.28
C LEU A 381 19.95 -7.20 11.37
N ASN A 382 20.44 -5.97 11.28
CA ASN A 382 21.84 -5.70 11.56
C ASN A 382 22.08 -5.75 13.07
N TRP A 383 22.31 -6.95 13.60
CA TRP A 383 22.55 -7.16 15.03
C TRP A 383 23.71 -6.31 15.59
N HIS A 384 24.69 -5.97 14.77
CA HIS A 384 25.81 -5.10 15.15
C HIS A 384 25.39 -3.64 15.40
N ALA A 385 24.24 -3.22 14.84
CA ALA A 385 23.67 -1.90 15.12
C ALA A 385 22.74 -1.90 16.35
N ILE A 386 22.29 -3.08 16.79
CA ILE A 386 21.33 -3.25 17.89
C ILE A 386 22.06 -3.54 19.20
N PHE A 387 23.06 -4.43 19.16
CA PHE A 387 23.85 -4.81 20.31
C PHE A 387 25.26 -4.25 20.19
N ALA A 388 25.74 -3.60 21.26
CA ALA A 388 27.10 -3.09 21.34
C ALA A 388 28.14 -4.22 21.25
N ASP A 389 27.80 -5.40 21.76
CA ASP A 389 28.57 -6.64 21.59
C ASP A 389 27.62 -7.78 21.20
N PRO A 390 27.50 -8.10 19.90
CA PRO A 390 26.61 -9.16 19.43
C PRO A 390 27.13 -10.57 19.78
N THR A 391 28.31 -10.70 20.37
CA THR A 391 28.88 -12.01 20.78
C THR A 391 28.40 -12.47 22.16
N LYS A 392 27.81 -11.57 22.95
CA LYS A 392 27.21 -11.91 24.25
C LYS A 392 26.01 -12.84 24.08
N PRO A 393 25.80 -13.80 25.01
CA PRO A 393 24.61 -14.66 24.99
C PRO A 393 23.33 -13.83 25.05
N ILE A 394 22.28 -14.27 24.35
CA ILE A 394 21.00 -13.55 24.28
C ILE A 394 19.99 -14.16 25.24
N ALA A 395 19.41 -13.33 26.11
CA ALA A 395 18.24 -13.64 26.90
C ALA A 395 16.98 -13.22 26.12
N VAL A 396 16.17 -14.21 25.74
CA VAL A 396 14.91 -13.99 25.02
C VAL A 396 13.74 -14.17 25.98
N ASP A 397 12.92 -13.13 26.07
CA ASP A 397 11.71 -13.14 26.89
C ASP A 397 10.48 -13.28 26.00
N ILE A 398 9.73 -14.36 26.22
CA ILE A 398 8.53 -14.69 25.45
C ILE A 398 7.34 -14.64 26.41
N GLY A 399 6.59 -13.53 26.36
CA GLY A 399 5.29 -13.45 27.01
C GLY A 399 5.26 -12.84 28.42
N SER A 400 6.28 -12.12 28.89
CA SER A 400 6.22 -11.37 30.16
C SER A 400 5.27 -10.15 30.16
N GLY A 401 4.43 -9.97 29.13
CA GLY A 401 3.57 -8.79 29.01
C GLY A 401 4.34 -7.58 28.49
N ASN A 402 4.26 -6.45 29.22
CA ASN A 402 4.73 -5.12 28.82
C ASN A 402 6.26 -4.94 28.63
N GLY A 403 7.05 -6.01 28.71
CA GLY A 403 8.51 -6.00 28.53
C GLY A 403 9.30 -5.39 29.71
N LEU A 404 8.67 -5.07 30.84
CA LEU A 404 9.37 -4.49 31.99
C LEU A 404 10.32 -5.49 32.67
N PHE A 405 9.99 -6.78 32.62
CA PHE A 405 10.85 -7.83 33.18
C PHE A 405 12.23 -7.83 32.53
N ILE A 406 12.29 -7.91 31.20
CA ILE A 406 13.57 -7.99 30.48
C ILE A 406 14.41 -6.71 30.67
N LEU A 407 13.78 -5.55 30.80
CA LEU A 407 14.47 -4.28 31.11
C LEU A 407 15.05 -4.27 32.54
N LYS A 408 14.35 -4.84 33.52
CA LYS A 408 14.86 -4.97 34.89
C LYS A 408 16.02 -5.96 34.96
N VAL A 409 15.94 -7.08 34.24
CA VAL A 409 17.05 -8.05 34.13
C VAL A 409 18.26 -7.39 33.46
N ALA A 410 18.07 -6.63 32.38
CA ALA A 410 19.15 -5.94 31.69
C ALA A 410 19.92 -4.93 32.56
N ARG A 411 19.26 -4.35 33.58
CA ARG A 411 19.93 -3.46 34.55
C ARG A 411 20.78 -4.21 35.58
N LYS A 412 20.49 -5.48 35.84
CA LYS A 412 21.21 -6.32 36.82
C LYS A 412 22.24 -7.24 36.18
N CYS A 413 21.99 -7.72 34.96
CA CYS A 413 22.83 -8.67 34.24
C CYS A 413 23.42 -8.00 33.00
N THR A 414 24.66 -7.51 33.10
CA THR A 414 25.32 -6.75 32.01
C THR A 414 26.02 -7.63 30.96
N ASP A 415 26.13 -8.92 31.23
CA ASP A 415 26.92 -9.87 30.42
C ASP A 415 26.09 -10.56 29.33
N LEU A 416 24.81 -10.15 29.19
CA LEU A 416 23.86 -10.71 28.25
C LEU A 416 23.35 -9.63 27.29
N ASN A 417 22.96 -10.08 26.09
CA ASN A 417 22.06 -9.34 25.20
C ASN A 417 20.61 -9.67 25.55
N PHE A 418 19.67 -8.78 25.23
CA PHE A 418 18.27 -8.92 25.64
C PHE A 418 17.30 -8.72 24.47
N LEU A 419 16.33 -9.61 24.33
CA LEU A 419 15.28 -9.53 23.31
C LEU A 419 13.91 -9.88 23.91
N GLY A 420 13.00 -8.90 23.95
CA GLY A 420 11.61 -9.14 24.34
C GLY A 420 10.72 -9.41 23.12
N LEU A 421 9.88 -10.44 23.20
CA LEU A 421 8.85 -10.74 22.21
C LEU A 421 7.47 -10.42 22.80
N GLU A 422 6.88 -9.33 22.33
CA GLU A 422 5.52 -8.93 22.71
C GLU A 422 4.49 -9.81 22.00
N ILE A 423 3.52 -10.32 22.75
CA ILE A 423 2.40 -11.07 22.19
C ILE A 423 1.45 -10.08 21.50
N ASN A 424 1.25 -10.26 20.19
CA ASN A 424 0.37 -9.40 19.40
C ASN A 424 -1.07 -9.42 19.94
N ARG A 425 -1.52 -8.33 20.55
CA ARG A 425 -2.87 -8.19 21.13
C ARG A 425 -4.01 -8.50 20.14
N LYS A 426 -3.84 -8.18 18.85
CA LYS A 426 -4.84 -8.53 17.82
C LYS A 426 -4.94 -10.03 17.64
N LEU A 427 -3.82 -10.75 17.68
CA LEU A 427 -3.80 -12.21 17.61
C LEU A 427 -4.51 -12.83 18.83
N VAL A 428 -4.23 -12.31 20.03
CA VAL A 428 -4.88 -12.78 21.28
C VAL A 428 -6.40 -12.60 21.22
N GLN A 429 -6.86 -11.40 20.86
CA GLN A 429 -8.29 -11.12 20.75
C GLN A 429 -8.97 -12.05 19.73
N ARG A 430 -8.34 -12.28 18.57
CA ARG A 430 -8.84 -13.21 17.54
C ARG A 430 -8.90 -14.65 18.04
N CYS A 431 -7.90 -15.12 18.79
CA CYS A 431 -7.91 -16.45 19.37
C CYS A 431 -9.06 -16.62 20.37
N LEU A 432 -9.34 -15.60 21.17
CA LEU A 432 -10.48 -15.59 22.09
C LEU A 432 -11.82 -15.61 21.32
N ASP A 433 -11.96 -14.79 20.28
CA ASP A 433 -13.18 -14.75 19.47
C ASP A 433 -13.46 -16.10 18.77
N ASN A 434 -12.42 -16.78 18.27
CA ASN A 434 -12.53 -18.13 17.71
C ASN A 434 -12.88 -19.19 18.77
N LEU A 435 -12.34 -19.08 19.98
CA LEU A 435 -12.69 -19.97 21.09
C LEU A 435 -14.16 -19.82 21.45
N HIS A 436 -14.69 -18.59 21.50
CA HIS A 436 -16.11 -18.32 21.76
C HIS A 436 -17.05 -18.88 20.69
N GLN A 437 -16.59 -19.03 19.45
CA GLN A 437 -17.37 -19.60 18.32
C GLN A 437 -17.31 -21.14 18.26
N SER A 438 -16.55 -21.77 19.13
CA SER A 438 -16.40 -23.23 19.20
C SER A 438 -16.84 -23.72 20.58
N GLU A 439 -17.30 -24.97 20.73
CA GLU A 439 -17.65 -25.55 22.05
C GLU A 439 -16.43 -25.76 22.98
N PHE A 440 -15.29 -25.12 22.69
CA PHE A 440 -14.06 -25.24 23.47
C PHE A 440 -14.14 -24.45 24.78
N LYS A 441 -14.31 -25.16 25.90
CA LYS A 441 -14.13 -24.59 27.24
C LYS A 441 -12.64 -24.43 27.55
N ASN A 442 -12.25 -23.25 28.05
CA ASN A 442 -10.87 -22.92 28.43
C ASN A 442 -10.49 -23.58 29.79
N GLY A 443 -10.36 -24.91 29.79
CA GLY A 443 -9.91 -25.70 30.95
C GLY A 443 -8.40 -25.53 31.24
N GLU A 444 -7.94 -26.06 32.37
CA GLU A 444 -6.50 -26.12 32.71
C GLU A 444 -5.68 -26.78 31.58
N ASP A 445 -6.29 -27.75 30.89
CA ASP A 445 -5.80 -28.42 29.68
C ASP A 445 -5.83 -27.57 28.40
N GLN A 446 -6.13 -26.27 28.44
CA GLN A 446 -6.14 -25.40 27.26
C GLN A 446 -5.27 -24.14 27.42
N ARG A 447 -4.88 -23.78 28.65
CA ARG A 447 -4.07 -22.59 28.96
C ARG A 447 -2.60 -22.66 28.50
N TRP A 448 -2.17 -23.79 27.91
CA TRP A 448 -0.76 -24.11 27.63
C TRP A 448 -0.37 -24.10 26.13
N ARG A 449 -1.25 -23.69 25.21
CA ARG A 449 -1.00 -23.76 23.76
C ARG A 449 0.16 -22.90 23.23
N MET A 450 0.89 -22.19 24.10
CA MET A 450 2.02 -21.34 23.74
C MET A 450 3.32 -22.10 23.45
N VAL A 451 3.63 -23.16 24.21
CA VAL A 451 4.83 -23.98 23.96
C VAL A 451 4.46 -25.14 23.04
N GLN A 452 4.73 -24.99 21.75
CA GLN A 452 4.51 -26.02 20.74
C GLN A 452 5.85 -26.58 20.26
N ARG A 453 5.80 -27.77 19.66
CA ARG A 453 6.96 -28.41 19.02
C ARG A 453 7.75 -27.43 18.14
N GLY A 454 7.05 -26.68 17.28
CA GLY A 454 7.69 -25.72 16.38
C GLY A 454 8.43 -24.59 17.10
N LEU A 455 7.94 -24.13 18.26
CA LEU A 455 8.64 -23.15 19.08
C LEU A 455 9.90 -23.76 19.71
N VAL A 456 9.80 -24.98 20.24
CA VAL A 456 10.96 -25.68 20.83
C VAL A 456 12.03 -25.95 19.76
N GLU A 457 11.63 -26.43 18.59
CA GLU A 457 12.53 -26.67 17.46
C GLU A 457 13.16 -25.37 16.95
N ALA A 458 12.38 -24.28 16.80
CA ALA A 458 12.90 -22.98 16.41
C ALA A 458 13.87 -22.39 17.45
N ILE A 459 13.55 -22.51 18.74
CA ILE A 459 14.46 -22.13 19.82
C ILE A 459 15.75 -22.92 19.71
N LEU A 460 15.73 -24.22 19.39
CA LEU A 460 16.93 -25.04 19.23
C LEU A 460 17.74 -24.73 17.97
N ASP A 461 17.08 -24.44 16.85
CA ASP A 461 17.71 -24.16 15.56
C ASP A 461 18.36 -22.78 15.52
N LEU A 462 17.78 -21.77 16.21
CA LEU A 462 18.40 -20.46 16.41
C LEU A 462 19.68 -20.51 17.27
N LEU A 463 19.97 -21.64 17.93
CA LEU A 463 21.18 -21.86 18.75
C LEU A 463 22.39 -22.33 17.95
N ILE A 464 22.28 -22.37 16.61
CA ILE A 464 23.38 -22.72 15.71
C ILE A 464 23.62 -21.53 14.79
N THR A 465 24.53 -20.63 15.19
CA THR A 465 25.03 -19.57 14.32
C THR A 465 26.50 -19.85 14.00
N ASN A 466 26.82 -19.99 12.71
CA ASN A 466 28.18 -20.19 12.19
C ASN A 466 28.96 -21.40 12.73
N GLY A 467 28.27 -22.49 13.11
CA GLY A 467 28.92 -23.76 13.45
C GLY A 467 29.78 -23.75 14.72
N LYS A 468 29.73 -22.68 15.54
CA LYS A 468 30.37 -22.64 16.87
C LYS A 468 29.33 -22.66 17.97
N VAL A 469 29.53 -23.58 18.91
CA VAL A 469 28.65 -23.86 20.05
C VAL A 469 28.98 -22.87 21.17
N HIS A 470 28.05 -22.01 21.57
CA HIS A 470 28.15 -21.29 22.85
C HIS A 470 27.86 -22.26 24.00
N SER A 471 28.74 -22.28 25.01
CA SER A 471 28.79 -23.26 26.10
C SER A 471 27.79 -23.02 27.25
N THR A 472 26.93 -22.01 27.19
CA THR A 472 25.99 -21.70 28.28
C THR A 472 24.64 -21.20 27.73
N PHE A 473 23.73 -22.13 27.43
CA PHE A 473 22.33 -21.85 27.10
C PHE A 473 21.43 -22.40 28.19
N HIS A 474 20.54 -21.54 28.72
CA HIS A 474 19.57 -21.88 29.74
C HIS A 474 18.15 -21.51 29.29
N VAL A 475 17.17 -22.38 29.52
CA VAL A 475 15.73 -22.12 29.36
C VAL A 475 15.13 -22.03 30.74
N PHE A 476 14.68 -20.84 31.14
CA PHE A 476 13.94 -20.65 32.39
C PHE A 476 12.45 -20.76 32.12
N LEU A 477 11.78 -21.70 32.78
CA LEU A 477 10.34 -21.95 32.69
C LEU A 477 9.69 -21.65 34.03
N GLN A 478 8.53 -20.97 34.00
CA GLN A 478 7.76 -20.67 35.20
C GLN A 478 6.26 -20.65 34.95
N SER A 479 5.47 -21.07 35.94
CA SER A 479 4.01 -20.89 35.99
C SER A 479 3.52 -21.09 37.42
N ASP A 480 2.41 -20.46 37.75
CA ASP A 480 1.61 -20.66 38.96
C ASP A 480 0.82 -21.98 38.97
N ILE A 481 0.86 -22.73 37.86
CA ILE A 481 0.15 -24.00 37.69
C ILE A 481 1.16 -25.13 37.46
N LYS A 482 1.25 -26.08 38.42
CA LYS A 482 2.21 -27.19 38.41
C LYS A 482 2.17 -28.01 37.12
N THR A 483 0.97 -28.34 36.67
CA THR A 483 0.75 -29.18 35.47
C THR A 483 1.24 -28.46 34.21
N VAL A 484 1.11 -27.13 34.14
CA VAL A 484 1.61 -26.30 33.04
C VAL A 484 3.14 -26.34 32.99
N THR A 485 3.84 -26.03 34.09
CA THR A 485 5.32 -26.07 34.13
C THR A 485 5.86 -27.47 33.87
N THR A 486 5.25 -28.50 34.45
CA THR A 486 5.64 -29.91 34.22
C THR A 486 5.50 -30.30 32.75
N ARG A 487 4.44 -29.86 32.08
CA ARG A 487 4.22 -30.14 30.66
C ARG A 487 5.16 -29.34 29.76
N MET A 488 5.41 -28.07 30.06
CA MET A 488 6.44 -27.28 29.36
C MET A 488 7.80 -27.97 29.44
N LYS A 489 8.22 -28.39 30.65
CA LYS A 489 9.43 -29.20 30.87
C LYS A 489 9.45 -30.41 29.95
N HIS A 490 8.37 -31.21 29.95
CA HIS A 490 8.28 -32.40 29.13
C HIS A 490 8.40 -32.11 27.62
N LEU A 491 7.76 -31.05 27.11
CA LEU A 491 7.85 -30.67 25.70
C LEU A 491 9.27 -30.24 25.31
N PHE A 492 9.94 -29.47 26.17
CA PHE A 492 11.32 -29.06 25.93
C PHE A 492 12.31 -30.23 26.01
N ILE A 493 12.10 -31.22 26.89
CA ILE A 493 12.93 -32.43 26.95
C ILE A 493 12.67 -33.31 25.71
N THR A 494 11.40 -33.59 25.40
CA THR A 494 11.00 -34.48 24.30
C THR A 494 11.42 -33.93 22.93
N TYR A 495 11.14 -32.65 22.67
CA TYR A 495 11.52 -32.01 21.40
C TYR A 495 12.93 -31.39 21.44
N GLY A 496 13.58 -31.43 22.61
CA GLY A 496 14.97 -31.05 22.85
C GLY A 496 16.00 -31.89 22.08
N LYS A 497 15.60 -33.04 21.52
CA LYS A 497 16.46 -33.99 20.78
C LYS A 497 17.74 -34.37 21.57
N GLY A 498 17.61 -34.52 22.89
CA GLY A 498 18.72 -34.86 23.80
C GLY A 498 19.69 -33.73 24.11
N LYS A 499 19.44 -32.50 23.62
CA LYS A 499 20.32 -31.35 23.83
C LYS A 499 20.00 -30.53 25.09
N LEU A 500 18.93 -30.87 25.82
CA LEU A 500 18.49 -30.13 27.00
C LEU A 500 18.28 -31.09 28.17
N VAL A 501 18.80 -30.72 29.34
CA VAL A 501 18.57 -31.41 30.62
C VAL A 501 18.17 -30.40 31.68
N VAL A 502 17.53 -30.86 32.76
CA VAL A 502 17.26 -30.02 33.92
C VAL A 502 18.57 -29.63 34.59
N ASP A 503 18.69 -28.34 34.92
CA ASP A 503 19.82 -27.83 35.68
C ASP A 503 19.53 -27.93 37.18
N GLY A 504 19.89 -29.07 37.79
CA GLY A 504 19.61 -29.40 39.19
C GLY A 504 19.03 -30.81 39.38
N ASP A 505 18.45 -31.10 40.56
CA ASP A 505 17.67 -32.32 40.79
C ASP A 505 16.32 -32.21 40.07
N ASP A 506 15.97 -33.21 39.25
CA ASP A 506 14.74 -33.24 38.44
C ASP A 506 13.45 -33.26 39.28
N ARG A 507 13.58 -33.49 40.60
CA ARG A 507 12.46 -33.57 41.54
C ARG A 507 12.11 -32.26 42.24
N ASP A 508 12.99 -31.25 42.20
CA ASP A 508 12.82 -30.02 42.98
C ASP A 508 12.51 -28.80 42.11
N TRP A 509 11.60 -27.95 42.59
CA TRP A 509 11.29 -26.66 41.96
C TRP A 509 12.20 -25.57 42.54
N LEU A 510 12.60 -24.61 41.71
CA LEU A 510 13.39 -23.47 42.21
C LEU A 510 12.53 -22.59 43.12
N GLU A 511 12.98 -22.39 44.35
CA GLU A 511 12.31 -21.53 45.34
C GLU A 511 12.36 -20.06 44.92
N GLU A 512 13.53 -19.60 44.45
CA GLU A 512 13.77 -18.23 44.03
C GLU A 512 13.91 -18.09 42.51
N ASN A 513 13.65 -16.88 42.01
CA ASN A 513 13.94 -16.53 40.63
C ASN A 513 15.46 -16.40 40.45
N PRO A 514 16.10 -17.19 39.55
CA PRO A 514 17.55 -17.23 39.41
C PRO A 514 18.18 -15.92 38.92
N PHE A 515 17.37 -15.00 38.39
CA PHE A 515 17.82 -13.68 37.94
C PHE A 515 17.69 -12.59 39.02
N GLY A 516 17.13 -12.91 40.19
CA GLY A 516 16.90 -11.95 41.27
C GLY A 516 15.94 -10.81 40.87
N VAL A 517 15.10 -11.03 39.86
CA VAL A 517 14.09 -10.10 39.35
C VAL A 517 12.79 -10.88 39.19
N GLN A 518 11.73 -10.46 39.87
CA GLN A 518 10.41 -11.05 39.70
C GLN A 518 9.75 -10.49 38.42
N THR A 519 9.10 -11.35 37.65
CA THR A 519 8.16 -10.95 36.60
C THR A 519 6.91 -10.31 37.20
N ASP A 520 6.20 -9.51 36.40
CA ASP A 520 4.91 -8.93 36.80
C ASP A 520 3.89 -10.05 37.16
N TRP A 521 3.99 -11.21 36.49
CA TRP A 521 3.19 -12.40 36.84
C TRP A 521 3.61 -13.01 38.18
N GLU A 522 4.91 -13.15 38.46
CA GLU A 522 5.40 -13.62 39.76
C GLU A 522 4.95 -12.74 40.91
N GLN A 523 5.02 -11.42 40.74
CA GLN A 523 4.51 -10.47 41.74
C GLN A 523 3.03 -10.72 42.01
N HIS A 524 2.22 -10.78 40.95
CA HIS A 524 0.78 -11.04 41.06
C HIS A 524 0.46 -12.39 41.74
N VAL A 525 1.23 -13.43 41.45
CA VAL A 525 1.03 -14.79 42.00
C VAL A 525 1.46 -14.87 43.46
N ILE A 526 2.57 -14.22 43.83
CA ILE A 526 3.08 -14.19 45.21
C ILE A 526 2.15 -13.34 46.09
N GLU A 527 1.69 -12.18 45.62
CA GLU A 527 0.78 -11.28 46.36
C GLU A 527 -0.54 -11.96 46.75
N ARG A 528 -1.05 -12.87 45.92
CA ARG A 528 -2.26 -13.64 46.20
C ARG A 528 -2.01 -14.96 46.96
N GLY A 529 -0.77 -15.23 47.39
CA GLY A 529 -0.40 -16.42 48.14
C GLY A 529 -0.47 -17.73 47.35
N ALA A 530 -0.38 -17.68 46.02
CA ALA A 530 -0.40 -18.86 45.16
C ALA A 530 1.02 -19.44 44.96
N PRO A 531 1.16 -20.76 44.75
CA PRO A 531 2.46 -21.37 44.49
C PRO A 531 3.03 -20.93 43.14
N MET A 532 4.35 -20.89 43.03
CA MET A 532 5.06 -20.65 41.78
C MET A 532 6.01 -21.82 41.50
N TYR A 533 5.91 -22.40 40.32
CA TYR A 533 6.71 -23.55 39.89
C TYR A 533 7.72 -23.12 38.85
N ARG A 534 9.01 -23.27 39.16
CA ARG A 534 10.13 -22.76 38.36
C ARG A 534 11.14 -23.86 38.08
N ILE A 535 11.68 -23.86 36.86
CA ILE A 535 12.73 -24.79 36.46
C ILE A 535 13.65 -24.15 35.43
N ILE A 536 14.94 -24.51 35.49
CA ILE A 536 15.92 -24.17 34.46
C ILE A 536 16.29 -25.45 33.71
N LEU A 537 16.31 -25.37 32.38
CA LEU A 537 16.92 -26.39 31.53
C LEU A 537 18.24 -25.83 31.00
N LYS A 538 19.31 -26.62 31.02
CA LYS A 538 20.59 -26.26 30.40
C LYS A 538 20.85 -27.11 29.17
N LYS A 539 21.61 -26.56 28.23
CA LYS A 539 22.11 -27.29 27.07
C LYS A 539 23.27 -28.21 27.45
N VAL A 540 23.27 -29.42 26.91
CA VAL A 540 24.35 -30.43 27.07
C VAL A 540 25.11 -30.63 25.78
#